data_AF-A0A3D0X236-F1
#
_entry.id   AF-A0A3D0X236-F1
#
_cell.length_a   1.000
_cell.length_b   1.000
_cell.length_c   1.000
_cell.angle_alpha   90.00
_cell.angle_beta   90.00
_cell.angle_gamma   90.00
#
_symmetry.space_group_name_H-M   'P 1'
#
loop_
_entity.id
_entity.type
_entity.pdbx_description
1 polymer ?
#
loop_
_entity_poly.entity_id
_entity_poly.type
_entity_poly.pdbx_seq_one_letter_code
_entity_poly.pdbx_strand_id
1 'polypeptide(L)'
;MAELRWDPFLKDWTMVASNRQNRPQMPKDWCPFCPSSGNVPDYDVMEYDNDFPALRPDPLAPDGVGTDFFKTRPCYGKCEVILYSPKHNAALTDLSDAHMRRLVDLWCGRFDALRRDPKVSYIFIFENRGEAVGVTMPHPHGQIYAYPFLPKKLALETASAKEYYEKTGRCLFCEHLKNEKAEKKRIIFQNPYFTVFLPFFTAYPYGVYIQSNAHRQYITDFTDAEKTALGVTLRSTVGMLDSLFGYRFPYMMCMHNAPVDGRDYSAFFH
;
A
#
# COMPACT_ATOMS: atom_id res chain seq x y z
N MET A 1 -19.07 14.80 -0.01
CA MET A 1 -19.08 14.34 1.38
C MET A 1 -18.66 12.87 1.39
N ALA A 2 -18.18 12.33 2.52
CA ALA A 2 -17.69 10.96 2.61
C ALA A 2 -18.13 10.29 3.91
N GLU A 3 -18.58 9.04 3.84
CA GLU A 3 -19.07 8.25 4.98
C GLU A 3 -18.76 6.75 4.79
N LEU A 4 -18.77 6.01 5.91
CA LEU A 4 -18.68 4.55 5.90
C LEU A 4 -20.07 3.95 6.00
N ARG A 5 -20.39 3.00 5.14
CA ARG A 5 -21.64 2.21 5.18
C ARG A 5 -21.32 0.74 5.44
N TRP A 6 -22.00 0.13 6.40
CA TRP A 6 -21.76 -1.27 6.78
C TRP A 6 -22.40 -2.24 5.79
N ASP A 7 -21.60 -3.18 5.28
CA ASP A 7 -22.07 -4.35 4.54
C ASP A 7 -22.27 -5.53 5.53
N PRO A 8 -23.52 -5.93 5.82
CA PRO A 8 -23.78 -7.03 6.74
C PRO A 8 -23.42 -8.42 6.17
N PHE A 9 -23.34 -8.58 4.84
CA PHE A 9 -23.03 -9.86 4.21
C PHE A 9 -21.54 -10.18 4.32
N LEU A 10 -20.68 -9.17 4.11
CA LEU A 10 -19.23 -9.33 4.20
C LEU A 10 -18.68 -8.99 5.59
N LYS A 11 -19.49 -8.35 6.44
CA LYS A 11 -19.03 -7.74 7.69
C LYS A 11 -17.87 -6.77 7.42
N ASP A 12 -18.09 -5.83 6.50
CA ASP A 12 -17.10 -4.87 6.03
C ASP A 12 -17.67 -3.45 5.93
N TRP A 13 -16.79 -2.45 5.85
CA TRP A 13 -17.16 -1.05 5.62
C TRP A 13 -16.90 -0.64 4.19
N THR A 14 -17.94 -0.16 3.51
CA THR A 14 -17.82 0.50 2.21
C THR A 14 -17.61 2.00 2.41
N MET A 15 -16.53 2.53 1.84
CA MET A 15 -16.31 3.98 1.77
C MET A 15 -17.14 4.59 0.64
N VAL A 16 -18.10 5.43 0.98
CA VAL A 16 -18.93 6.18 0.02
C VAL A 16 -18.47 7.63 0.03
N ALA A 17 -17.86 8.10 -1.06
CA ALA A 17 -17.27 9.43 -1.17
C ALA A 17 -17.82 10.18 -2.40
N SER A 18 -18.95 10.89 -2.22
CA SER A 18 -19.66 11.60 -3.29
C SER A 18 -18.87 12.78 -3.86
N ASN A 19 -17.99 13.39 -3.07
CA ASN A 19 -17.09 14.47 -3.52
C ASN A 19 -16.17 14.06 -4.66
N ARG A 20 -15.91 12.76 -4.85
CA ARG A 20 -15.02 12.26 -5.90
C ARG A 20 -15.59 12.42 -7.31
N GLN A 21 -16.91 12.57 -7.47
CA GLN A 21 -17.53 12.85 -8.78
C GLN A 21 -17.09 14.20 -9.36
N ASN A 22 -16.71 15.15 -8.50
CA ASN A 22 -16.28 16.48 -8.91
C ASN A 22 -14.78 16.56 -9.24
N ARG A 23 -14.07 15.42 -9.28
CA ARG A 23 -12.66 15.40 -9.65
C ARG A 23 -12.53 15.87 -11.11
N PRO A 24 -11.89 17.02 -11.38
CA PRO A 24 -11.79 17.53 -12.74
C PRO A 24 -10.99 16.56 -13.61
N GLN A 25 -11.38 16.44 -14.88
CA GLN A 25 -10.49 15.88 -15.90
C GLN A 25 -9.35 16.89 -16.09
N MET A 26 -8.14 16.46 -15.76
CA MET A 26 -6.99 17.36 -15.75
C MET A 26 -6.59 17.73 -17.18
N PRO A 27 -6.18 18.98 -17.45
CA PRO A 27 -5.64 19.36 -18.75
C PRO A 27 -4.45 18.47 -19.13
N LYS A 28 -4.35 18.08 -20.41
CA LYS A 28 -3.25 17.21 -20.87
C LYS A 28 -1.86 17.79 -20.58
N ASP A 29 -1.73 19.11 -20.61
CA ASP A 29 -0.45 19.82 -20.52
C ASP A 29 -0.14 20.36 -19.12
N TRP A 30 -0.94 20.00 -18.10
CA TRP A 30 -0.75 20.48 -16.74
C TRP A 30 -0.88 19.37 -15.71
N CYS A 31 0.05 19.35 -14.75
CA CYS A 31 0.11 18.34 -13.70
C CYS A 31 0.36 19.01 -12.34
N PRO A 32 -0.50 18.82 -11.33
CA PRO A 32 -0.39 19.47 -10.02
C PRO A 32 0.81 18.96 -9.22
N PHE A 33 1.38 17.83 -9.64
CA PHE A 33 2.51 17.19 -9.00
C PHE A 33 3.85 17.58 -9.65
N CYS A 34 3.84 18.28 -10.77
CA CYS A 34 5.08 18.84 -11.32
C CYS A 34 5.45 20.13 -10.56
N PRO A 35 6.72 20.33 -10.14
CA PRO A 35 7.16 21.59 -9.54
C PRO A 35 6.84 22.83 -10.38
N SER A 36 6.89 22.70 -11.71
CA SER A 36 6.53 23.76 -12.66
C SER A 36 5.07 24.23 -12.57
N SER A 37 4.19 23.50 -11.89
CA SER A 37 2.81 23.93 -11.66
C SER A 37 2.68 25.02 -10.60
N GLY A 38 3.67 25.17 -9.71
CA GLY A 38 3.61 26.03 -8.54
C GLY A 38 2.77 25.48 -7.37
N ASN A 39 2.09 24.34 -7.53
CA ASN A 39 1.30 23.72 -6.46
C ASN A 39 2.15 22.94 -5.45
N VAL A 40 3.32 22.48 -5.89
CA VAL A 40 4.29 21.74 -5.07
C VAL A 40 5.66 22.42 -5.17
N PRO A 41 6.47 22.41 -4.10
CA PRO A 41 7.85 22.92 -4.15
C PRO A 41 8.73 22.01 -5.02
N ASP A 42 10.02 22.37 -5.16
CA ASP A 42 11.01 21.40 -5.65
C ASP A 42 11.18 20.26 -4.63
N TYR A 43 11.19 19.01 -5.10
CA TYR A 43 11.32 17.81 -4.27
C TYR A 43 12.03 16.67 -5.00
N ASP A 44 12.56 15.71 -4.23
CA ASP A 44 13.04 14.42 -4.74
C ASP A 44 11.96 13.34 -4.62
N VAL A 45 11.44 13.17 -3.41
CA VAL A 45 10.23 12.42 -3.06
C VAL A 45 9.42 13.28 -2.09
N MET A 46 8.10 13.23 -2.15
CA MET A 46 7.26 14.12 -1.35
C MET A 46 5.96 13.44 -0.93
N GLU A 47 5.53 13.69 0.30
CA GLU A 47 4.16 13.45 0.71
C GLU A 47 3.29 14.66 0.37
N TYR A 48 2.12 14.40 -0.21
CA TYR A 48 1.14 15.39 -0.61
C TYR A 48 -0.24 14.97 -0.11
N ASP A 49 -0.91 15.86 0.62
CA ASP A 49 -2.26 15.61 1.13
C ASP A 49 -3.26 15.45 -0.03
N ASN A 50 -4.00 14.34 -0.07
CA ASN A 50 -4.90 14.09 -1.18
C ASN A 50 -6.02 15.13 -1.22
N ASP A 51 -6.16 15.85 -2.35
CA ASP A 51 -7.19 16.88 -2.55
C ASP A 51 -8.62 16.33 -2.51
N PHE A 52 -8.80 15.06 -2.85
CA PHE A 52 -10.09 14.36 -2.91
C PHE A 52 -10.07 13.11 -2.00
N PRO A 53 -9.82 13.27 -0.69
CA PRO A 53 -9.57 12.15 0.18
C PRO A 53 -10.85 11.37 0.47
N ALA A 54 -10.74 10.05 0.53
CA ALA A 54 -11.85 9.18 0.95
C ALA A 54 -12.01 9.16 2.48
N LEU A 55 -10.93 9.45 3.21
CA LEU A 55 -10.85 9.46 4.68
C LEU A 55 -10.23 10.78 5.14
N ARG A 56 -10.75 11.39 6.21
CA ARG A 56 -10.28 12.68 6.72
C ARG A 56 -10.19 12.69 8.25
N PRO A 57 -9.27 13.46 8.86
CA PRO A 57 -9.15 13.53 10.33
C PRO A 57 -10.35 14.25 10.97
N ASP A 58 -11.05 15.08 10.21
CA ASP A 58 -12.21 15.87 10.57
C ASP A 58 -13.43 15.50 9.70
N PRO A 59 -13.92 14.23 9.77
CA PRO A 59 -15.00 13.80 8.91
C PRO A 59 -16.31 14.52 9.26
N LEU A 60 -17.08 14.89 8.23
CA LEU A 60 -18.45 15.36 8.41
C LEU A 60 -19.32 14.22 8.97
N ALA A 61 -20.45 14.60 9.58
CA ALA A 61 -21.46 13.63 9.98
C ALA A 61 -21.95 12.82 8.76
N PRO A 62 -22.25 11.51 8.94
CA PRO A 62 -22.88 10.71 7.90
C PRO A 62 -24.23 11.29 7.47
N ASP A 63 -24.69 10.88 6.30
CA ASP A 63 -26.02 11.22 5.86
C ASP A 63 -27.09 10.58 6.77
N GLY A 64 -28.28 11.20 6.82
CA GLY A 64 -29.46 10.66 7.51
C GLY A 64 -30.06 9.41 6.88
N VAL A 65 -29.25 8.62 6.17
CA VAL A 65 -29.64 7.35 5.51
C VAL A 65 -29.52 6.14 6.44
N GLY A 66 -28.95 6.34 7.64
CA GLY A 66 -28.82 5.29 8.65
C GLY A 66 -30.16 4.85 9.22
N THR A 67 -30.32 3.54 9.46
CA THR A 67 -31.46 2.94 10.15
C THR A 67 -30.98 1.91 11.19
N ASP A 68 -31.89 1.26 11.90
CA ASP A 68 -31.55 0.15 12.83
C ASP A 68 -30.79 -1.00 12.11
N PHE A 69 -31.08 -1.18 10.82
CA PHE A 69 -30.43 -2.19 9.98
C PHE A 69 -29.22 -1.62 9.22
N PHE A 70 -29.36 -0.47 8.55
CA PHE A 70 -28.31 0.14 7.74
C PHE A 70 -27.44 1.07 8.58
N LYS A 71 -26.25 0.61 8.95
CA LYS A 71 -25.35 1.34 9.83
C LYS A 71 -24.41 2.24 9.03
N THR A 72 -24.32 3.51 9.43
CA THR A 72 -23.35 4.48 8.90
C THR A 72 -22.38 4.95 9.99
N ARG A 73 -21.19 5.39 9.60
CA ARG A 73 -20.18 5.98 10.49
C ARG A 73 -19.39 7.09 9.77
N PRO A 74 -18.85 8.08 10.51
CA PRO A 74 -17.94 9.07 9.92
C PRO A 74 -16.73 8.41 9.25
N CYS A 75 -16.31 8.97 8.10
CA CYS A 75 -15.16 8.48 7.33
C CYS A 75 -13.82 9.02 7.89
N TYR A 76 -13.55 8.73 9.17
CA TYR A 76 -12.31 9.16 9.82
C TYR A 76 -11.08 8.53 9.16
N GLY A 77 -9.95 9.23 9.11
CA GLY A 77 -8.66 8.66 8.70
C GLY A 77 -7.80 9.67 7.94
N LYS A 78 -6.88 9.19 7.11
CA LYS A 78 -6.03 10.05 6.29
C LYS A 78 -5.76 9.41 4.92
N CYS A 79 -5.73 10.22 3.87
CA CYS A 79 -5.32 9.81 2.54
C CYS A 79 -4.18 10.70 2.07
N GLU A 80 -3.01 10.11 1.85
CA GLU A 80 -1.81 10.78 1.35
C GLU A 80 -1.50 10.27 -0.07
N VAL A 81 -0.95 11.15 -0.89
CA VAL A 81 -0.32 10.85 -2.18
C VAL A 81 1.19 10.92 -1.95
N ILE A 82 1.92 9.92 -2.44
CA ILE A 82 3.38 9.86 -2.33
C ILE A 82 3.97 10.08 -3.71
N LEU A 83 4.54 11.25 -3.94
CA LEU A 83 5.19 11.62 -5.19
C LEU A 83 6.59 11.03 -5.25
N TYR A 84 6.85 10.18 -6.25
CA TYR A 84 8.09 9.40 -6.33
C TYR A 84 9.24 10.15 -7.00
N SER A 85 8.94 11.15 -7.83
CA SER A 85 9.94 11.93 -8.56
C SER A 85 9.33 13.26 -9.00
N PRO A 86 10.10 14.36 -9.17
CA PRO A 86 9.62 15.57 -9.83
C PRO A 86 9.45 15.38 -11.35
N LYS A 87 10.03 14.32 -11.92
CA LYS A 87 9.98 14.03 -13.36
C LYS A 87 8.66 13.36 -13.74
N HIS A 88 7.84 14.08 -14.51
CA HIS A 88 6.48 13.68 -14.90
C HIS A 88 6.35 12.27 -15.48
N ASN A 89 7.31 11.80 -16.28
CA ASN A 89 7.22 10.50 -16.97
C ASN A 89 8.18 9.43 -16.42
N ALA A 90 8.84 9.70 -15.30
CA ALA A 90 9.74 8.73 -14.68
C ALA A 90 8.96 7.49 -14.24
N ALA A 91 9.57 6.32 -14.42
CA ALA A 91 9.13 5.08 -13.81
C ALA A 91 10.05 4.73 -12.64
N LEU A 92 9.62 3.85 -11.73
CA LEU A 92 10.48 3.35 -10.65
C LEU A 92 11.81 2.78 -11.19
N THR A 93 11.78 2.15 -12.38
CA THR A 93 12.94 1.61 -13.09
C THR A 93 14.00 2.65 -13.45
N ASP A 94 13.60 3.92 -13.59
CA ASP A 94 14.49 5.03 -13.96
C ASP A 94 15.20 5.64 -12.74
N LEU A 95 14.78 5.27 -11.53
CA LEU A 95 15.25 5.86 -10.27
C LEU A 95 16.50 5.12 -9.77
N SER A 96 17.49 5.87 -9.31
CA SER A 96 18.72 5.29 -8.73
C SER A 96 18.46 4.58 -7.41
N ASP A 97 19.39 3.75 -6.96
CA ASP A 97 19.29 3.02 -5.68
C ASP A 97 19.11 3.99 -4.51
N ALA A 98 19.88 5.09 -4.52
CA ALA A 98 19.77 6.15 -3.52
C ALA A 98 18.38 6.83 -3.55
N HIS A 99 17.81 7.02 -4.74
CA HIS A 99 16.48 7.60 -4.87
C HIS A 99 15.38 6.66 -4.35
N MET A 100 15.46 5.37 -4.72
CA MET A 100 14.56 4.34 -4.19
C MET A 100 14.68 4.20 -2.68
N ARG A 101 15.89 4.32 -2.13
CA ARG A 101 16.11 4.36 -0.67
C ARG A 101 15.39 5.53 -0.02
N ARG A 102 15.48 6.75 -0.58
CA ARG A 102 14.74 7.93 -0.08
C ARG A 102 13.23 7.73 -0.11
N LEU A 103 12.70 7.07 -1.14
CA LEU A 103 11.29 6.72 -1.22
C LEU A 103 10.88 5.74 -0.09
N VAL A 104 11.70 4.73 0.18
CA VAL A 104 11.48 3.80 1.30
C VAL A 104 11.53 4.54 2.64
N ASP A 105 12.50 5.44 2.84
CA ASP A 105 12.58 6.24 4.07
C ASP A 105 11.34 7.14 4.24
N LEU A 106 10.82 7.72 3.15
CA LEU A 106 9.57 8.49 3.18
C LEU A 106 8.39 7.61 3.61
N TRP A 107 8.24 6.41 3.04
CA TRP A 107 7.22 5.46 3.47
C TRP A 107 7.33 5.10 4.96
N CYS A 108 8.54 4.82 5.45
CA CYS A 108 8.77 4.57 6.88
C CYS A 108 8.35 5.78 7.74
N GLY A 109 8.78 6.99 7.36
CA GLY A 109 8.46 8.22 8.09
C GLY A 109 6.96 8.50 8.13
N ARG A 110 6.24 8.30 7.01
CA ARG A 110 4.78 8.44 6.98
C ARG A 110 4.07 7.37 7.78
N PHE A 111 4.50 6.12 7.68
CA PHE A 111 3.96 5.03 8.50
C PHE A 111 4.09 5.35 9.99
N ASP A 112 5.26 5.81 10.42
CA ASP A 112 5.51 6.25 11.81
C ASP A 112 4.67 7.44 12.25
N ALA A 113 4.48 8.43 11.37
CA ALA A 113 3.66 9.59 11.66
C ALA A 113 2.18 9.21 11.83
N LEU A 114 1.65 8.40 10.91
CA LEU A 114 0.25 7.99 10.89
C LEU A 114 -0.10 7.04 12.04
N ARG A 115 0.79 6.13 12.43
CA ARG A 115 0.51 5.15 13.51
C ARG A 115 0.45 5.77 14.90
N ARG A 116 0.86 7.03 15.07
CA ARG A 116 0.78 7.75 16.34
C ARG A 116 -0.65 8.16 16.69
N ASP A 117 -1.55 8.20 15.72
CA ASP A 117 -2.95 8.46 15.97
C ASP A 117 -3.63 7.18 16.50
N PRO A 118 -4.10 7.16 17.76
CA PRO A 118 -4.70 5.97 18.37
C PRO A 118 -6.03 5.56 17.72
N LYS A 119 -6.62 6.41 16.87
CA LYS A 119 -7.84 6.07 16.11
C LYS A 119 -7.51 5.31 14.82
N VAL A 120 -6.26 5.26 14.38
CA VAL A 120 -5.83 4.51 13.20
C VAL A 120 -5.62 3.04 13.59
N SER A 121 -6.31 2.13 12.90
CA SER A 121 -6.16 0.68 13.08
C SER A 121 -5.28 0.04 12.01
N TYR A 122 -5.16 0.66 10.85
CA TYR A 122 -4.36 0.12 9.74
C TYR A 122 -3.80 1.21 8.84
N ILE A 123 -2.59 1.02 8.32
CA ILE A 123 -1.95 1.91 7.36
C ILE A 123 -1.61 1.10 6.11
N PHE A 124 -2.20 1.49 4.99
CA PHE A 124 -2.06 0.78 3.73
C PHE A 124 -1.27 1.63 2.73
N ILE A 125 -0.05 1.18 2.42
CA ILE A 125 0.81 1.79 1.41
C ILE A 125 0.59 1.03 0.10
N PHE A 126 0.24 1.74 -0.97
CA PHE A 126 -0.06 1.11 -2.25
C PHE A 126 0.28 2.01 -3.45
N GLU A 127 0.33 1.40 -4.63
CA GLU A 127 0.49 2.08 -5.92
C GLU A 127 -0.44 1.44 -6.93
N ASN A 128 -1.07 2.26 -7.76
CA ASN A 128 -1.68 1.83 -9.01
C ASN A 128 -0.84 2.40 -10.14
N ARG A 129 -0.38 1.56 -11.07
CA ARG A 129 0.43 1.99 -12.23
C ARG A 129 -0.24 1.56 -13.53
N GLY A 130 -0.46 2.52 -14.43
CA GLY A 130 -0.99 2.31 -15.78
C GLY A 130 -2.50 2.46 -15.91
N GLU A 131 -2.97 2.87 -17.10
CA GLU A 131 -4.39 3.15 -17.38
C GLU A 131 -5.28 1.92 -17.18
N ALA A 132 -4.77 0.71 -17.47
CA ALA A 132 -5.51 -0.53 -17.35
C ALA A 132 -5.97 -0.86 -15.91
N VAL A 133 -5.37 -0.22 -14.90
CA VAL A 133 -5.78 -0.32 -13.49
C VAL A 133 -6.37 0.99 -12.95
N GLY A 134 -6.87 1.85 -13.84
CA GLY A 134 -7.63 3.05 -13.48
C GLY A 134 -6.78 4.27 -13.11
N VAL A 135 -5.49 4.29 -13.48
CA VAL A 135 -4.64 5.47 -13.27
C VAL A 135 -4.94 6.50 -14.33
N THR A 136 -5.34 7.70 -13.89
CA THR A 136 -5.60 8.85 -14.77
C THR A 136 -4.51 9.93 -14.69
N MET A 137 -3.55 9.79 -13.78
CA MET A 137 -2.44 10.72 -13.59
C MET A 137 -1.12 10.00 -13.90
N PRO A 138 -0.43 10.33 -15.00
CA PRO A 138 0.79 9.63 -15.43
C PRO A 138 2.01 9.92 -14.54
N HIS A 139 1.99 11.03 -13.79
CA HIS A 139 3.04 11.39 -12.85
C HIS A 139 3.29 10.27 -11.84
N PRO A 140 4.54 9.83 -11.58
CA PRO A 140 4.79 8.65 -10.74
C PRO A 140 4.45 8.92 -9.28
N HIS A 141 3.45 8.19 -8.78
CA HIS A 141 2.97 8.34 -7.42
C HIS A 141 2.38 7.04 -6.86
N GLY A 142 2.47 6.91 -5.55
CA GLY A 142 1.69 5.96 -4.77
C GLY A 142 0.75 6.69 -3.81
N GLN A 143 0.19 5.95 -2.87
CA GLN A 143 -0.74 6.45 -1.88
C GLN A 143 -0.53 5.76 -0.54
N ILE A 144 -0.87 6.44 0.55
CA ILE A 144 -0.94 5.86 1.89
C ILE A 144 -2.28 6.22 2.51
N TYR A 145 -3.07 5.20 2.86
CA TYR A 145 -4.35 5.38 3.52
C TYR A 145 -4.27 4.87 4.96
N ALA A 146 -4.59 5.74 5.92
CA ALA A 146 -4.73 5.39 7.33
C ALA A 146 -6.21 5.17 7.65
N TYR A 147 -6.58 3.93 7.97
CA TYR A 147 -7.95 3.50 8.22
C TYR A 147 -8.24 3.43 9.72
N PRO A 148 -9.46 3.78 10.17
CA PRO A 148 -9.89 3.62 11.55
C PRO A 148 -10.46 2.23 11.86
N PHE A 149 -10.33 1.32 10.90
CA PHE A 149 -10.74 -0.07 11.00
C PHE A 149 -9.77 -0.90 10.16
N LEU A 150 -9.75 -2.21 10.40
CA LEU A 150 -8.94 -3.13 9.61
C LEU A 150 -9.71 -3.50 8.33
N PRO A 151 -9.22 -3.20 7.12
CA PRO A 151 -9.90 -3.57 5.88
C PRO A 151 -10.13 -5.08 5.80
N LYS A 152 -11.26 -5.53 5.24
CA LYS A 152 -11.71 -6.92 5.36
C LYS A 152 -10.69 -7.98 4.96
N LYS A 153 -10.01 -7.80 3.83
CA LYS A 153 -8.98 -8.74 3.37
C LYS A 153 -7.87 -8.91 4.41
N LEU A 154 -7.41 -7.80 4.99
CA LEU A 154 -6.35 -7.78 5.99
C LEU A 154 -6.83 -8.33 7.33
N ALA A 155 -8.11 -8.13 7.67
CA ALA A 155 -8.71 -8.76 8.84
C ALA A 155 -8.75 -10.30 8.70
N LEU A 156 -9.09 -10.82 7.52
CA LEU A 156 -9.07 -12.26 7.24
C LEU A 156 -7.64 -12.83 7.26
N GLU A 157 -6.69 -12.13 6.64
CA GLU A 157 -5.28 -12.50 6.61
C GLU A 157 -4.69 -12.56 8.03
N THR A 158 -4.94 -11.53 8.83
CA THR A 158 -4.52 -11.45 10.24
C THR A 158 -5.13 -12.57 11.07
N ALA A 159 -6.44 -12.84 10.89
CA ALA A 159 -7.13 -13.91 11.62
C ALA A 159 -6.57 -15.29 11.26
N SER A 160 -6.31 -15.56 9.98
CA SER A 160 -5.74 -16.82 9.52
C SER A 160 -4.32 -17.02 10.06
N ALA A 161 -3.50 -15.97 10.06
CA ALA A 161 -2.15 -16.02 10.63
C ALA A 161 -2.17 -16.32 12.14
N LYS A 162 -3.11 -15.71 12.87
CA LYS A 162 -3.32 -15.97 14.30
C LYS A 162 -3.76 -17.41 14.56
N GLU A 163 -4.78 -17.90 13.85
CA GLU A 163 -5.27 -19.27 13.98
C GLU A 163 -4.15 -20.30 13.74
N TYR A 164 -3.36 -20.10 12.68
CA TYR A 164 -2.23 -20.96 12.37
C TYR A 164 -1.17 -20.95 13.48
N TYR A 165 -0.86 -19.77 14.02
CA TYR A 165 0.09 -19.64 15.13
C TYR A 165 -0.41 -20.31 16.40
N GLU A 166 -1.68 -20.12 16.79
CA GLU A 166 -2.28 -20.77 17.97
C GLU A 166 -2.24 -22.30 17.88
N LYS A 167 -2.38 -22.85 16.67
CA LYS A 167 -2.34 -24.30 16.43
C LYS A 167 -0.92 -24.87 16.37
N THR A 168 0.05 -24.13 15.86
CA THR A 168 1.37 -24.69 15.48
C THR A 168 2.56 -24.07 16.21
N GLY A 169 2.38 -22.93 16.87
CA GLY A 169 3.45 -22.11 17.44
C GLY A 169 4.37 -21.46 16.41
N ARG A 170 4.00 -21.46 15.12
CA ARG A 170 4.82 -20.92 14.02
C ARG A 170 4.09 -19.82 13.27
N CYS A 171 4.81 -18.81 12.79
CA CYS A 171 4.24 -17.75 11.96
C CYS A 171 3.87 -18.30 10.57
N LEU A 172 2.62 -18.07 10.15
CA LEU A 172 2.09 -18.54 8.86
C LEU A 172 2.91 -18.04 7.66
N PHE A 173 3.25 -16.75 7.65
CA PHE A 173 4.01 -16.13 6.57
C PHE A 173 5.44 -16.68 6.48
N CYS A 174 6.10 -16.91 7.62
CA CYS A 174 7.43 -17.52 7.67
C CYS A 174 7.41 -18.96 7.15
N GLU A 175 6.40 -19.75 7.54
CA GLU A 175 6.24 -21.11 7.05
C GLU A 175 5.91 -21.12 5.55
N HIS A 176 5.09 -20.19 5.06
CA HIS A 176 4.83 -20.01 3.63
C HIS A 176 6.13 -19.77 2.85
N LEU A 177 6.93 -18.79 3.27
CA LEU A 177 8.20 -18.47 2.61
C LEU A 177 9.19 -19.65 2.65
N LYS A 178 9.27 -20.36 3.77
CA LYS A 178 10.10 -21.56 3.92
C LYS A 178 9.70 -22.64 2.92
N ASN A 179 8.40 -22.89 2.72
CA ASN A 179 7.92 -23.87 1.76
C ASN A 179 8.20 -23.44 0.31
N GLU A 180 8.03 -22.15 -0.02
CA GLU A 180 8.37 -21.63 -1.35
C GLU A 180 9.87 -21.75 -1.66
N LYS A 181 10.74 -21.45 -0.68
CA LYS A 181 12.20 -21.64 -0.79
C LYS A 181 12.64 -23.10 -0.88
N ALA A 182 11.90 -24.02 -0.25
CA ALA A 182 12.17 -25.44 -0.34
C ALA A 182 11.84 -25.98 -1.74
N GLU A 183 10.70 -25.58 -2.30
CA GLU A 183 10.23 -26.03 -3.62
C GLU A 183 11.01 -25.38 -4.76
N LYS A 184 11.42 -24.10 -4.63
CA LYS A 184 12.20 -23.30 -5.59
C LYS A 184 11.55 -23.02 -6.95
N LYS A 185 10.52 -23.77 -7.35
CA LYS A 185 9.90 -23.66 -8.70
C LYS A 185 9.23 -22.32 -8.99
N ARG A 186 8.80 -21.60 -7.96
CA ARG A 186 8.09 -20.32 -8.07
C ARG A 186 8.94 -19.12 -7.67
N ILE A 187 10.19 -19.34 -7.27
CA ILE A 187 11.13 -18.27 -6.97
C ILE A 187 11.57 -17.62 -8.28
N ILE A 188 11.41 -16.31 -8.35
CA ILE A 188 11.83 -15.50 -9.50
C ILE A 188 13.27 -15.04 -9.26
N PHE A 189 13.50 -14.30 -8.18
CA PHE A 189 14.83 -13.92 -7.72
C PHE A 189 14.84 -13.69 -6.21
N GLN A 190 16.02 -13.65 -5.62
CA GLN A 190 16.19 -13.43 -4.19
C GLN A 190 17.51 -12.72 -3.91
N ASN A 191 17.56 -12.01 -2.79
CA ASN A 191 18.77 -11.43 -2.22
C ASN A 191 18.83 -11.79 -0.72
N PRO A 192 19.87 -11.37 0.04
CA PRO A 192 19.99 -11.71 1.45
C PRO A 192 18.77 -11.32 2.31
N TYR A 193 18.03 -10.27 1.91
CA TYR A 193 16.96 -9.67 2.69
C TYR A 193 15.55 -10.00 2.18
N PHE A 194 15.37 -10.20 0.88
CA PHE A 194 14.06 -10.40 0.26
C PHE A 194 14.04 -11.57 -0.71
N THR A 195 12.89 -12.22 -0.80
CA THR A 195 12.59 -13.24 -1.81
C THR A 195 11.40 -12.78 -2.64
N VAL A 196 11.56 -12.87 -3.96
CA VAL A 196 10.54 -12.49 -4.95
C VAL A 196 10.04 -13.75 -5.65
N PHE A 197 8.75 -14.00 -5.58
CA PHE A 197 8.16 -15.26 -6.03
C PHE A 197 6.69 -15.10 -6.44
N LEU A 198 6.21 -16.04 -7.24
CA LEU A 198 4.79 -16.15 -7.60
C LEU A 198 4.14 -17.12 -6.61
N PRO A 199 3.34 -16.68 -5.62
CA PRO A 199 2.83 -17.59 -4.60
C PRO A 199 1.93 -18.65 -5.22
N PHE A 200 1.93 -19.85 -4.64
CA PHE A 200 1.12 -20.98 -5.10
C PHE A 200 -0.36 -20.64 -5.35
N PHE A 201 -0.93 -19.71 -4.57
CA PHE A 201 -2.34 -19.31 -4.59
C PHE A 201 -2.61 -17.97 -5.28
N THR A 202 -1.70 -17.46 -6.12
CA THR A 202 -1.91 -16.16 -6.77
C THR A 202 -3.22 -16.13 -7.58
N ALA A 203 -4.01 -15.08 -7.39
CA ALA A 203 -5.23 -14.85 -8.16
C ALA A 203 -4.98 -14.10 -9.48
N TYR A 204 -3.74 -13.67 -9.73
CA TYR A 204 -3.36 -12.88 -10.90
C TYR A 204 -2.32 -13.64 -11.74
N PRO A 205 -2.41 -13.61 -13.08
CA PRO A 205 -1.47 -14.33 -13.97
C PRO A 205 0.01 -14.03 -13.69
N TYR A 206 0.31 -12.78 -13.32
CA TYR A 206 1.65 -12.30 -12.98
C TYR A 206 1.69 -11.69 -11.57
N GLY A 207 0.87 -12.21 -10.64
CA GLY A 207 0.88 -11.75 -9.25
C GLY A 207 2.16 -12.20 -8.54
N VAL A 208 3.00 -11.24 -8.15
CA VAL A 208 4.30 -11.46 -7.53
C VAL A 208 4.30 -10.94 -6.11
N TYR A 209 4.89 -11.72 -5.19
CA TYR A 209 5.10 -11.35 -3.81
C TYR A 209 6.57 -11.00 -3.60
N ILE A 210 6.82 -9.90 -2.86
CA ILE A 210 8.12 -9.57 -2.29
C ILE A 210 7.98 -9.77 -0.79
N GLN A 211 8.64 -10.78 -0.25
CA GLN A 211 8.59 -11.07 1.20
C GLN A 211 9.97 -10.93 1.81
N SER A 212 10.05 -10.28 2.97
CA SER A 212 11.30 -10.24 3.75
C SER A 212 11.68 -11.64 4.21
N ASN A 213 12.97 -11.94 4.20
CA ASN A 213 13.53 -13.21 4.64
C ASN A 213 13.52 -13.33 6.17
N ALA A 214 13.61 -12.19 6.86
CA ALA A 214 13.50 -12.09 8.30
C ALA A 214 12.05 -11.74 8.68
N HIS A 215 11.60 -12.24 9.83
CA HIS A 215 10.32 -11.87 10.41
C HIS A 215 10.34 -10.38 10.80
N ARG A 216 9.53 -9.57 10.11
CA ARG A 216 9.40 -8.12 10.29
C ARG A 216 7.92 -7.78 10.19
N GLN A 217 7.36 -7.10 11.17
CA GLN A 217 5.93 -6.79 11.19
C GLN A 217 5.60 -5.55 10.37
N TYR A 218 6.53 -4.61 10.38
CA TYR A 218 6.38 -3.30 9.76
C TYR A 218 7.58 -2.98 8.89
N ILE A 219 7.36 -2.17 7.85
CA ILE A 219 8.42 -1.59 7.02
C ILE A 219 9.43 -0.78 7.87
N THR A 220 8.99 -0.25 9.01
CA THR A 220 9.82 0.50 9.96
C THR A 220 10.78 -0.39 10.75
N ASP A 221 10.57 -1.71 10.78
CA ASP A 221 11.42 -2.67 11.50
C ASP A 221 12.66 -3.06 10.69
N PHE A 222 12.72 -2.66 9.42
CA PHE A 222 13.88 -2.88 8.57
C PHE A 222 15.08 -2.04 9.00
N THR A 223 16.24 -2.68 9.03
CA THR A 223 17.56 -2.05 9.11
C THR A 223 17.84 -1.20 7.87
N ASP A 224 18.87 -0.35 7.92
CA ASP A 224 19.27 0.46 6.77
C ASP A 224 19.63 -0.39 5.53
N ALA A 225 20.27 -1.55 5.74
CA ALA A 225 20.60 -2.46 4.65
C ALA A 225 19.32 -3.08 4.04
N GLU A 226 18.37 -3.50 4.87
CA GLU A 226 17.06 -4.01 4.42
C GLU A 226 16.27 -2.91 3.68
N LYS A 227 16.26 -1.66 4.16
CA LYS A 227 15.57 -0.54 3.47
C LYS A 227 16.16 -0.25 2.09
N THR A 228 17.49 -0.22 1.99
CA THR A 228 18.17 -0.06 0.69
C THR A 228 17.84 -1.22 -0.23
N ALA A 229 17.91 -2.45 0.27
CA ALA A 229 17.60 -3.64 -0.50
C ALA A 229 16.12 -3.70 -0.92
N LEU A 230 15.18 -3.20 -0.12
CA LEU A 230 13.77 -3.12 -0.48
C LEU A 230 13.56 -2.25 -1.71
N GLY A 231 14.15 -1.05 -1.72
CA GLY A 231 14.07 -0.13 -2.85
C GLY A 231 14.60 -0.74 -4.14
N VAL A 232 15.77 -1.39 -4.07
CA VAL A 232 16.36 -2.09 -5.22
C VAL A 232 15.51 -3.28 -5.65
N THR A 233 14.98 -4.06 -4.70
CA THR A 233 14.12 -5.23 -4.98
C THR A 233 12.85 -4.81 -5.70
N LEU A 234 12.17 -3.75 -5.23
CA LEU A 234 10.99 -3.18 -5.85
C LEU A 234 11.28 -2.75 -7.30
N ARG A 235 12.35 -1.98 -7.50
CA ARG A 235 12.75 -1.55 -8.84
C ARG A 235 13.02 -2.72 -9.77
N SER A 236 13.74 -3.74 -9.30
CA SER A 236 14.05 -4.94 -10.08
C SER A 236 12.80 -5.76 -10.40
N THR A 237 11.86 -5.90 -9.47
CA THR A 237 10.57 -6.58 -9.71
C THR A 237 9.77 -5.85 -10.79
N VAL A 238 9.70 -4.52 -10.71
CA VAL A 238 8.99 -3.71 -11.70
C VAL A 238 9.69 -3.78 -13.06
N GLY A 239 11.01 -3.67 -13.11
CA GLY A 239 11.78 -3.80 -14.36
C GLY A 239 11.65 -5.18 -15.00
N MET A 240 11.56 -6.24 -14.18
CA MET A 240 11.25 -7.58 -14.67
C MET A 240 9.86 -7.59 -15.33
N LEU A 241 8.82 -7.07 -14.66
CA LEU A 241 7.46 -7.01 -15.24
C LEU A 241 7.44 -6.20 -16.55
N ASP A 242 8.14 -5.07 -16.61
CA ASP A 242 8.24 -4.21 -17.80
C ASP A 242 8.94 -4.91 -18.99
N SER A 243 9.75 -5.94 -18.73
CA SER A 243 10.46 -6.67 -19.78
C SER A 243 9.64 -7.79 -20.44
N LEU A 244 8.48 -8.15 -19.89
CA LEU A 244 7.69 -9.31 -20.36
C LEU A 244 7.04 -9.11 -21.73
N PHE A 245 6.57 -7.89 -22.04
CA PHE A 245 5.70 -7.65 -23.20
C PHE A 245 6.09 -6.44 -24.07
N GLY A 246 7.25 -5.83 -23.82
CA GLY A 246 7.72 -4.67 -24.58
C GLY A 246 6.95 -3.37 -24.30
N TYR A 247 6.24 -3.28 -23.18
CA TYR A 247 5.58 -2.06 -22.69
C TYR A 247 5.61 -2.01 -21.15
N ARG A 248 5.37 -0.81 -20.58
CA ARG A 248 5.30 -0.61 -19.12
C ARG A 248 4.12 -1.39 -18.53
N PHE A 249 4.42 -2.40 -17.72
CA PHE A 249 3.45 -3.36 -17.20
C PHE A 249 2.48 -2.72 -16.18
N PRO A 250 1.15 -2.73 -16.41
CA PRO A 250 0.22 -2.19 -15.43
C PRO A 250 0.15 -3.10 -14.20
N TYR A 251 0.13 -2.51 -13.00
CA TYR A 251 0.02 -3.28 -11.75
C TYR A 251 -0.67 -2.50 -10.64
N MET A 252 -1.12 -3.25 -9.64
CA MET A 252 -1.42 -2.73 -8.31
C MET A 252 -0.40 -3.33 -7.33
N MET A 253 0.35 -2.47 -6.65
CA MET A 253 1.26 -2.87 -5.59
C MET A 253 0.60 -2.54 -4.25
N CYS A 254 0.54 -3.53 -3.36
CA CYS A 254 -0.10 -3.42 -2.06
C CYS A 254 0.86 -3.89 -0.97
N MET A 255 1.23 -3.01 -0.04
CA MET A 255 2.11 -3.36 1.06
C MET A 255 1.30 -3.76 2.29
N HIS A 256 1.47 -5.00 2.72
CA HIS A 256 0.80 -5.54 3.90
C HIS A 256 1.76 -5.47 5.09
N ASN A 257 1.46 -4.57 6.03
CA ASN A 257 2.11 -4.51 7.34
C ASN A 257 1.14 -5.06 8.41
N ALA A 258 1.62 -5.35 9.61
CA ALA A 258 0.74 -5.69 10.72
C ALA A 258 -0.21 -4.53 11.08
N PRO A 259 -1.38 -4.80 11.68
CA PRO A 259 -2.26 -3.75 12.19
C PRO A 259 -1.60 -2.89 13.27
N VAL A 260 -2.03 -1.63 13.39
CA VAL A 260 -1.48 -0.64 14.34
C VAL A 260 -2.49 -0.26 15.43
N ASP A 261 -3.45 -1.14 15.71
CA ASP A 261 -4.57 -0.90 16.64
C ASP A 261 -4.25 -1.14 18.13
N GLY A 262 -2.96 -1.14 18.49
CA GLY A 262 -2.48 -1.31 19.86
C GLY A 262 -2.41 -2.76 20.35
N ARG A 263 -2.80 -3.75 19.53
CA ARG A 263 -2.61 -5.18 19.85
C ARG A 263 -1.23 -5.67 19.44
N ASP A 264 -0.79 -6.77 20.05
CA ASP A 264 0.46 -7.42 19.71
C ASP A 264 0.27 -8.47 18.61
N TYR A 265 1.01 -8.31 17.52
CA TYR A 265 1.03 -9.18 16.35
C TYR A 265 2.39 -9.85 16.12
N SER A 266 3.37 -9.60 17.01
CA SER A 266 4.80 -9.87 16.79
C SER A 266 5.15 -11.34 16.67
N ALA A 267 4.29 -12.22 17.18
CA ALA A 267 4.52 -13.65 17.09
C ALA A 267 4.03 -14.26 15.77
N PHE A 268 3.09 -13.61 15.07
CA PHE A 268 2.34 -14.27 14.00
C PHE A 268 2.12 -13.47 12.72
N PHE A 269 2.36 -12.16 12.70
CA PHE A 269 2.22 -11.33 11.50
C PHE A 269 3.57 -10.87 10.96
N HIS A 270 3.82 -11.09 9.66
CA HIS A 270 5.08 -10.80 8.99
C HIS A 270 4.84 -10.32 7.55
#